data_AF-F3FVA0-F1
#
_entry.id   AF-F3FVA0-F1
#
_cell.length_a   1.000
_cell.length_b   1.000
_cell.length_c   1.000
_cell.angle_alpha   90.00
_cell.angle_beta   90.00
_cell.angle_gamma   90.00
#
_symmetry.space_group_name_H-M   'P 1'
#
loop_
_entity.id
_entity.type
_entity.pdbx_description
1 polymer ?
#
loop_
_entity_poly.entity_id
_entity_poly.type
_entity_poly.pdbx_seq_one_letter_code
_entity_poly.pdbx_strand_id
1 'polypeptide(L)'
;WAAVGVACAMGFMTKGFLAWALPVIIALPYMLCQRRLAELLRFGPLAVLIAVTVCLPWALAIHQQEPDYWRYFFWHEHIRRFAGDNAQHAQPWWFYIPLLVAACVPWALLLPVTLKQAWQEKSHPDIAFLLLWLLLPLWF
;
A
#
# COMPACT_ATOMS: atom_id res chain seq x y z
N TRP A 1 -2.66 -12.38 11.39
CA TRP A 1 -3.73 -12.12 10.39
C TRP A 1 -4.84 -11.22 10.92
N ALA A 2 -5.38 -11.43 12.13
CA ALA A 2 -6.40 -10.51 12.68
C ALA A 2 -5.92 -9.06 12.83
N ALA A 3 -4.73 -8.85 13.41
CA ALA A 3 -4.11 -7.52 13.50
C ALA A 3 -3.88 -6.86 12.12
N VAL A 4 -3.54 -7.65 11.10
CA VAL A 4 -3.40 -7.18 9.71
C VAL A 4 -4.74 -6.74 9.15
N GLY A 5 -5.81 -7.52 9.37
CA GLY A 5 -7.16 -7.15 8.96
C GLY A 5 -7.64 -5.85 9.61
N VAL A 6 -7.40 -5.67 10.90
CA VAL A 6 -7.72 -4.41 11.62
C VAL A 6 -6.89 -3.24 11.08
N ALA A 7 -5.59 -3.42 10.89
CA ALA A 7 -4.74 -2.36 10.32
C ALA A 7 -5.18 -1.97 8.89
N CYS A 8 -5.55 -2.94 8.05
CA CYS A 8 -6.12 -2.70 6.73
C CYS A 8 -7.47 -1.98 6.82
N ALA A 9 -8.31 -2.27 7.82
CA ALA A 9 -9.57 -1.56 8.05
C ALA A 9 -9.33 -0.09 8.40
N MET A 10 -8.43 0.17 9.35
CA MET A 10 -8.05 1.54 9.75
C MET A 10 -7.43 2.31 8.58
N GLY A 11 -6.59 1.64 7.79
CA GLY A 11 -6.03 2.22 6.57
C GLY A 11 -7.12 2.62 5.56
N PHE A 12 -8.11 1.76 5.34
CA PHE A 12 -9.24 2.08 4.46
C PHE A 12 -10.05 3.27 4.97
N MET A 13 -10.32 3.35 6.27
CA MET A 13 -11.06 4.47 6.85
C MET A 13 -10.29 5.80 6.80
N THR A 14 -8.96 5.77 6.69
CA THR A 14 -8.12 6.99 6.62
C THR A 14 -7.84 7.44 5.19
N LYS A 15 -7.57 6.52 4.27
CA LYS A 15 -7.14 6.85 2.89
C LYS A 15 -7.85 6.08 1.77
N GLY A 16 -8.89 5.31 2.10
CA GLY A 16 -9.68 4.57 1.10
C GLY A 16 -8.97 3.35 0.52
N PHE A 17 -9.28 3.00 -0.73
CA PHE A 17 -8.79 1.76 -1.37
C PHE A 17 -7.26 1.72 -1.51
N LEU A 18 -6.60 2.87 -1.50
CA LEU A 18 -5.14 2.96 -1.57
C LEU A 18 -4.44 2.20 -0.42
N ALA A 19 -5.04 2.21 0.77
CA ALA A 19 -4.51 1.51 1.93
C ALA A 19 -4.63 -0.02 1.82
N TRP A 20 -5.50 -0.54 0.96
CA TRP A 20 -5.54 -1.96 0.60
C TRP A 20 -4.60 -2.27 -0.55
N ALA A 21 -4.48 -1.35 -1.51
CA ALA A 21 -3.63 -1.52 -2.68
C ALA A 21 -2.15 -1.72 -2.29
N LEU A 22 -1.61 -0.93 -1.35
CA LEU A 22 -0.21 -1.05 -0.92
C LEU A 22 0.16 -2.44 -0.34
N PRO A 23 -0.52 -2.95 0.70
CA PRO A 23 -0.21 -4.29 1.21
C PRO A 23 -0.43 -5.37 0.17
N VAL A 24 -1.41 -5.26 -0.72
CA VAL A 24 -1.64 -6.23 -1.80
C VAL A 24 -0.49 -6.20 -2.81
N ILE A 25 -0.09 -5.02 -3.28
CA ILE A 25 0.99 -4.82 -4.27
C ILE A 25 2.35 -5.26 -3.71
N ILE A 26 2.58 -5.13 -2.39
CA ILE A 26 3.85 -5.53 -1.78
C ILE A 26 3.84 -7.01 -1.36
N ALA A 27 2.75 -7.50 -0.75
CA ALA A 27 2.67 -8.87 -0.24
C ALA A 27 2.52 -9.92 -1.36
N LEU A 28 1.81 -9.62 -2.46
CA LEU A 28 1.66 -10.56 -3.58
C LEU A 28 3.00 -10.98 -4.22
N PRO A 29 3.83 -10.05 -4.73
CA PRO A 29 5.10 -10.41 -5.36
C PRO A 29 6.06 -11.06 -4.36
N TYR A 30 6.05 -10.64 -3.10
CA TYR A 30 6.83 -11.27 -2.04
C TYR A 30 6.43 -12.74 -1.80
N MET A 31 5.12 -13.00 -1.64
CA MET A 31 4.60 -14.35 -1.42
C MET A 31 4.72 -15.24 -2.66
N LEU A 32 4.63 -14.65 -3.86
CA LEU A 32 4.88 -15.32 -5.13
C LEU A 32 6.35 -15.76 -5.23
N CYS A 33 7.28 -14.87 -4.90
CA CYS A 33 8.72 -15.15 -4.88
C CYS A 33 9.07 -16.26 -3.87
N GLN A 34 8.41 -16.27 -2.71
CA GLN A 34 8.59 -17.31 -1.68
C GLN A 34 7.81 -18.61 -1.92
N ARG A 35 6.99 -18.71 -2.97
CA ARG A 35 6.06 -19.84 -3.20
C ARG A 35 5.12 -20.12 -2.02
N ARG A 36 4.88 -19.15 -1.14
CA ARG A 36 3.99 -19.23 0.04
C ARG A 36 2.58 -18.70 -0.24
N LEU A 37 2.19 -18.63 -1.51
CA LEU A 37 0.85 -18.21 -1.94
C LEU A 37 -0.28 -18.99 -1.27
N ALA A 38 -0.07 -20.27 -0.97
CA ALA A 38 -1.06 -21.10 -0.30
C ALA A 38 -1.41 -20.58 1.11
N GLU A 39 -0.44 -20.06 1.86
CA GLU A 39 -0.70 -19.45 3.18
C GLU A 39 -1.47 -18.14 3.03
N LEU A 40 -1.10 -17.31 2.06
CA LEU A 40 -1.81 -16.07 1.76
C LEU A 40 -3.25 -16.33 1.33
N LEU A 41 -3.51 -17.35 0.50
CA LEU A 41 -4.84 -17.73 0.08
C LEU A 41 -5.66 -18.35 1.22
N ARG A 42 -5.00 -19.00 2.19
CA ARG A 42 -5.67 -19.63 3.33
C ARG A 42 -6.03 -18.64 4.44
N PHE A 43 -5.15 -17.68 4.74
CA PHE A 43 -5.35 -16.73 5.84
C PHE A 43 -5.66 -15.29 5.39
N GLY A 44 -5.40 -14.96 4.13
CA GLY A 44 -5.78 -13.68 3.52
C GLY A 44 -7.29 -13.42 3.57
N PRO A 45 -8.16 -14.39 3.26
CA PRO A 45 -9.61 -14.22 3.39
C PRO A 45 -10.04 -13.85 4.81
N LEU A 46 -9.36 -14.38 5.84
CA LEU A 46 -9.64 -14.03 7.24
C LEU A 46 -9.33 -12.55 7.51
N ALA A 47 -8.20 -12.05 7.01
CA ALA A 47 -7.84 -10.64 7.15
C ALA A 47 -8.81 -9.73 6.39
N VAL A 48 -9.22 -10.12 5.18
CA VAL A 48 -10.23 -9.40 4.39
C VAL A 48 -11.58 -9.38 5.09
N LEU A 49 -12.03 -10.52 5.63
CA LEU A 49 -13.29 -10.62 6.34
C LEU A 49 -13.32 -9.71 7.56
N ILE A 50 -12.23 -9.68 8.35
CA ILE A 50 -12.09 -8.76 9.48
C ILE A 50 -12.12 -7.30 9.01
N ALA A 51 -11.38 -6.98 7.95
CA ALA A 51 -11.35 -5.62 7.42
C ALA A 51 -12.73 -5.15 6.94
N VAL A 52 -13.44 -5.99 6.18
CA VAL A 52 -14.80 -5.72 5.72
C VAL A 52 -15.73 -5.55 6.91
N THR A 53 -15.69 -6.45 7.90
CA THR A 53 -16.59 -6.38 9.06
C THR A 53 -16.41 -5.08 9.86
N VAL A 54 -15.17 -4.60 9.98
CA VAL A 54 -14.87 -3.34 10.67
C VAL A 54 -15.30 -2.12 9.84
N CYS A 55 -15.11 -2.15 8.50
CA CYS A 55 -15.48 -1.04 7.63
C CYS A 55 -16.98 -0.98 7.30
N LEU A 56 -17.67 -2.12 7.31
CA LEU A 56 -19.08 -2.26 6.95
C LEU A 56 -20.03 -1.30 7.69
N PRO A 57 -19.98 -1.14 9.03
CA PRO A 57 -20.91 -0.26 9.74
C PRO A 57 -20.80 1.19 9.28
N TRP A 58 -19.57 1.69 9.09
CA TRP A 58 -19.35 3.03 8.58
C TRP A 58 -19.78 3.16 7.11
N ALA A 59 -19.46 2.15 6.29
CA ALA A 59 -19.82 2.10 4.87
C ALA A 59 -21.33 2.12 4.63
N LEU A 60 -22.10 1.43 5.48
CA LEU A 60 -23.56 1.44 5.44
C LEU A 60 -24.12 2.76 5.97
N ALA A 61 -23.56 3.31 7.05
CA ALA A 61 -23.99 4.58 7.61
C ALA A 61 -23.84 5.73 6.60
N ILE A 62 -22.72 5.81 5.88
CA ILE A 62 -22.52 6.85 4.87
C ILE A 62 -23.45 6.66 3.67
N HIS A 63 -23.72 5.42 3.25
CA HIS A 63 -24.66 5.17 2.15
C HIS A 63 -26.10 5.60 2.50
N GLN A 64 -26.51 5.40 3.76
CA GLN A 64 -27.84 5.83 4.22
C GLN A 64 -27.97 7.35 4.31
N GLN A 65 -26.90 8.06 4.68
CA GLN A 65 -26.91 9.52 4.76
C GLN A 65 -26.73 10.18 3.39
N GLU A 66 -25.82 9.65 2.58
CA GLU A 66 -25.43 10.20 1.28
C GLU A 66 -25.32 9.07 0.24
N PRO A 67 -26.42 8.74 -0.47
CA PRO A 67 -26.46 7.61 -1.39
C PRO A 67 -25.51 7.78 -2.58
N ASP A 68 -25.19 9.02 -2.98
CA ASP A 68 -24.25 9.33 -4.06
C ASP A 68 -22.76 9.21 -3.66
N TYR A 69 -22.46 9.03 -2.37
CA TYR A 69 -21.10 9.00 -1.83
C TYR A 69 -20.19 8.00 -2.55
N TRP A 70 -20.66 6.76 -2.77
CA TRP A 70 -19.85 5.70 -3.37
C TRP A 70 -19.48 5.98 -4.83
N ARG A 71 -20.39 6.60 -5.59
CA ARG A 71 -20.13 7.01 -6.97
C ARG A 71 -19.07 8.10 -7.02
N TYR A 72 -19.16 9.09 -6.13
CA TYR A 72 -18.15 10.13 -6.01
C TYR A 72 -16.79 9.57 -5.55
N PHE A 73 -16.78 8.81 -4.45
CA PHE A 73 -15.58 8.24 -3.86
C PHE A 73 -14.79 7.34 -4.83
N PHE A 74 -15.47 6.46 -5.57
CA PHE A 74 -14.81 5.58 -6.51
C PHE A 74 -14.41 6.30 -7.81
N TRP A 75 -15.35 7.02 -8.43
CA TRP A 75 -15.11 7.59 -9.76
C TRP A 75 -14.27 8.86 -9.73
N HIS A 76 -14.54 9.76 -8.77
CA HIS A 76 -13.83 11.04 -8.70
C HIS A 76 -12.51 10.89 -7.94
N GLU A 77 -12.51 10.26 -6.76
CA GLU A 77 -11.29 10.21 -5.94
C GLU A 77 -10.31 9.09 -6.30
N HIS A 78 -10.76 7.98 -6.88
CA HIS A 78 -9.84 6.90 -7.27
C HIS A 78 -9.58 6.88 -8.77
N ILE A 79 -10.59 7.06 -9.61
CA ILE A 79 -10.38 6.95 -11.06
C ILE A 79 -9.89 8.28 -11.64
N ARG A 80 -10.64 9.37 -11.45
CA ARG A 80 -10.29 10.66 -12.05
C ARG A 80 -9.00 11.24 -11.45
N ARG A 81 -8.70 10.98 -10.18
CA ARG A 81 -7.50 11.49 -9.51
C ARG A 81 -6.21 10.78 -9.92
N PHE A 82 -6.28 9.50 -10.29
CA PHE A 82 -5.13 8.69 -10.72
C PHE A 82 -5.01 8.57 -12.24
N ALA A 83 -6.12 8.54 -12.98
CA ALA A 83 -6.16 8.24 -14.42
C ALA A 83 -6.71 9.38 -15.29
N GLY A 84 -7.05 10.54 -14.71
CA GLY A 84 -7.48 11.70 -15.49
C GLY A 84 -6.30 12.43 -16.13
N ASP A 85 -6.48 12.97 -17.34
CA ASP A 85 -5.48 13.79 -18.07
C ASP A 85 -5.02 15.04 -17.28
N ASN A 86 -5.79 15.44 -16.26
CA ASN A 86 -5.46 16.49 -15.28
C ASN A 86 -5.17 15.91 -13.88
N ALA A 87 -4.45 14.78 -13.79
CA ALA A 87 -4.00 14.26 -12.51
C ALA A 87 -3.23 15.37 -11.77
N GLN A 88 -3.75 15.80 -10.61
CA GLN A 88 -3.23 16.95 -9.85
C GLN A 88 -1.74 16.80 -9.43
N HIS A 89 -1.14 15.64 -9.65
CA HIS A 89 0.22 15.30 -9.24
C HIS A 89 0.99 14.63 -10.38
N ALA A 90 0.99 15.23 -11.57
CA ALA A 90 1.96 14.90 -12.63
C ALA A 90 3.37 15.39 -12.23
N GLN A 91 3.88 14.86 -11.13
CA GLN A 91 5.26 15.06 -10.71
C GLN A 91 6.14 14.08 -11.51
N PRO A 92 7.39 14.45 -11.81
CA PRO A 92 8.32 13.49 -12.39
C PRO A 92 8.52 12.29 -11.45
N TRP A 93 8.73 11.10 -12.00
CA TRP A 93 8.92 9.85 -11.24
C TRP A 93 10.01 9.92 -10.16
N TRP A 94 10.98 10.83 -10.32
CA TRP A 94 12.07 11.05 -9.36
C TRP A 94 11.74 12.04 -8.24
N PHE A 95 10.56 12.67 -8.22
CA PHE A 95 10.18 13.71 -7.25
C PHE A 95 10.36 13.26 -5.79
N TYR A 96 10.02 12.01 -5.50
CA TYR A 96 10.11 11.46 -4.14
C TYR A 96 11.54 11.09 -3.72
N ILE A 97 12.49 10.97 -4.65
CA ILE A 97 13.88 10.58 -4.34
C ILE A 97 14.57 11.61 -3.44
N PRO A 98 14.67 12.91 -3.81
CA PRO A 98 15.28 13.91 -2.94
C PRO A 98 14.50 14.13 -1.65
N LEU A 99 13.17 14.04 -1.68
CA LEU A 99 12.34 14.15 -0.48
C LEU A 99 12.63 13.02 0.51
N LEU A 100 12.80 11.79 0.02
CA LEU A 100 13.14 10.63 0.83
C LEU A 100 14.53 10.78 1.47
N VAL A 101 15.51 11.27 0.72
CA VAL A 101 16.86 11.56 1.27
C VAL A 101 16.77 12.63 2.36
N ALA A 102 16.01 13.71 2.15
CA ALA A 102 15.83 14.77 3.13
C ALA A 102 15.09 14.28 4.39
N ALA A 103 14.04 13.47 4.21
CA ALA A 103 13.26 12.88 5.31
C ALA A 103 14.07 11.86 6.13
N CYS A 104 15.13 11.29 5.54
CA CYS A 104 16.01 10.32 6.20
C CYS A 104 17.23 10.96 6.89
N VAL A 105 17.39 12.29 6.95
CA VAL A 105 18.49 12.90 7.72
C VAL A 105 18.31 12.60 9.22
N PRO A 106 19.33 12.07 9.93
CA PRO A 106 20.75 11.97 9.56
C PRO A 106 21.17 10.66 8.87
N TRP A 107 20.31 9.64 8.88
CA TRP A 107 20.53 8.31 8.30
C TRP A 107 20.77 8.32 6.78
N ALA A 108 20.54 9.45 6.11
CA ALA A 108 20.86 9.68 4.71
C ALA A 108 22.31 9.29 4.34
N LEU A 109 23.28 9.49 5.25
CA LEU A 109 24.68 9.09 5.04
C LEU A 109 24.88 7.57 4.98
N LEU A 110 24.01 6.79 5.63
CA LEU A 110 24.06 5.32 5.63
C LEU A 110 23.25 4.70 4.48
N LEU A 111 22.41 5.47 3.77
CA LEU A 111 21.64 5.00 2.62
C LEU A 111 22.49 4.30 1.54
N PRO A 112 23.62 4.84 1.06
CA PRO A 112 24.39 4.16 0.01
C PRO A 112 24.98 2.82 0.47
N VAL A 113 25.40 2.72 1.73
CA VAL A 113 25.96 1.48 2.30
C VAL A 113 24.87 0.43 2.47
N THR A 114 23.74 0.82 3.06
CA THR A 114 22.59 -0.06 3.30
C THR A 114 21.94 -0.53 2.00
N LEU A 115 21.83 0.33 0.98
CA LEU A 115 21.33 -0.06 -0.35
C LEU A 115 22.26 -1.06 -1.04
N LYS A 116 23.58 -0.86 -0.94
CA LYS A 116 24.56 -1.80 -1.49
C LYS A 116 24.47 -3.17 -0.81
N GLN A 117 24.38 -3.19 0.52
CA GLN A 117 24.20 -4.41 1.30
C GLN A 117 22.88 -5.11 0.96
N ALA A 118 21.77 -4.37 0.93
CA ALA A 118 20.47 -4.92 0.57
C ALA A 118 20.45 -5.53 -0.84
N TRP A 119 21.16 -4.93 -1.81
CA TRP A 119 21.26 -5.46 -3.17
C TRP A 119 22.09 -6.75 -3.27
N GLN A 120 23.14 -6.87 -2.44
CA GLN A 120 23.98 -8.05 -2.33
C GLN A 120 23.22 -9.20 -1.65
N GLU A 121 22.46 -8.88 -0.60
CA GLU A 121 21.72 -9.83 0.23
C GLU A 121 20.26 -10.01 -0.22
N LYS A 122 19.88 -9.56 -1.43
CA LYS A 122 18.50 -9.66 -1.95
C LYS A 122 17.93 -11.08 -2.02
N SER A 123 18.79 -12.11 -1.92
CA SER A 123 18.37 -13.51 -1.82
C SER A 123 17.72 -13.83 -0.47
N HIS A 124 18.00 -13.03 0.56
CA HIS A 124 17.33 -13.17 1.85
C HIS A 124 15.89 -12.64 1.74
N PRO A 125 14.90 -13.43 2.20
CA PRO A 125 13.50 -13.07 2.09
C PRO A 125 13.18 -11.73 2.77
N ASP A 126 13.71 -11.50 3.97
CA ASP A 126 13.39 -10.28 4.74
C ASP A 126 13.91 -9.01 4.03
N ILE A 127 15.08 -9.10 3.41
CA ILE A 127 15.70 -8.01 2.64
C ILE A 127 14.94 -7.78 1.33
N ALA A 128 14.51 -8.85 0.66
CA ALA A 128 13.66 -8.73 -0.52
C ALA A 128 12.32 -8.04 -0.20
N PHE A 129 11.71 -8.35 0.95
CA PHE A 129 10.48 -7.68 1.40
C PHE A 129 10.72 -6.18 1.63
N LEU A 130 11.79 -5.83 2.35
CA LEU A 130 12.14 -4.43 2.63
C LEU A 130 12.46 -3.65 1.34
N LEU A 131 13.15 -4.27 0.38
CA LEU A 131 13.41 -3.66 -0.92
C LEU A 131 12.13 -3.44 -1.73
N LEU A 132 11.22 -4.40 -1.75
CA LEU A 132 9.90 -4.22 -2.39
C LEU A 132 9.10 -3.11 -1.71
N TRP A 133 9.13 -3.06 -0.37
CA TRP A 133 8.47 -2.01 0.40
C TRP A 133 9.06 -0.62 0.14
N LEU A 134 10.36 -0.51 -0.14
CA LEU A 134 11.01 0.76 -0.48
C LEU A 134 10.75 1.17 -1.93
N LEU A 135 10.88 0.24 -2.88
CA LEU A 135 10.90 0.54 -4.31
C LEU A 135 9.52 0.64 -4.94
N LEU A 136 8.58 -0.26 -4.59
CA LEU A 136 7.25 -0.26 -5.18
C LEU A 136 6.52 1.08 -4.92
N PRO A 137 6.67 1.71 -3.73
CA PRO A 137 6.04 2.99 -3.52
C PRO A 137 6.60 4.18 -4.28
N LEU A 138 7.83 4.08 -4.77
CA LEU A 138 8.45 5.15 -5.57
C LEU A 138 7.99 5.12 -7.03
N TRP A 139 7.29 4.06 -7.44
CA TRP A 139 6.80 3.90 -8.80
C TRP A 139 5.41 4.53 -9.05
N PHE A 140 4.62 4.72 -7.99
CA PHE A 140 3.29 5.35 -8.08
C PHE A 140 3.35 6.87 -7.94
#